data_AF-A0A9P7D392-F1
#
_entry.id   AF-A0A9P7D392-F1
#
_cell.length_a   1.000
_cell.length_b   1.000
_cell.length_c   1.000
_cell.angle_alpha   90.00
_cell.angle_beta   90.00
_cell.angle_gamma   90.00
#
_symmetry.space_group_name_H-M   'P 1'
#
loop_
_entity.id
_entity.type
_entity.pdbx_description
1 polymer ?
#
loop_
_entity_poly.entity_id
_entity_poly.type
_entity_poly.pdbx_seq_one_letter_code
_entity_poly.pdbx_strand_id
1 'polypeptide(L)' 'MPKFIVSLESGADYEATKQAIEKQGGVIVDDSARILGMITVETSDERASSLKSLNDDIISVEPDKEVSIQVAAA' A
#
# COMPACT_ATOMS: atom_id res chain seq x y z
N MET A 1 10.89 -0.56 -8.84
CA MET A 1 9.56 -0.96 -9.35
C MET A 1 8.56 0.12 -8.91
N PRO A 2 7.33 0.20 -9.47
CA PRO A 2 6.37 1.21 -9.01
C PRO A 2 5.95 0.98 -7.56
N LYS A 3 5.57 2.07 -6.89
CA LYS A 3 5.07 2.08 -5.52
C LYS A 3 3.55 2.22 -5.51
N PHE A 4 2.92 1.55 -4.56
CA PHE A 4 1.48 1.56 -4.35
C PHE A 4 1.15 1.76 -2.88
N ILE A 5 0.11 2.52 -2.61
CA ILE A 5 -0.52 2.65 -1.31
C ILE A 5 -1.63 1.60 -1.23
N VAL A 6 -1.53 0.71 -0.25
CA VAL A 6 -2.52 -0.31 0.11
C VAL A 6 -3.28 0.21 1.33
N SER A 7 -4.59 0.34 1.21
CA SER A 7 -5.47 0.73 2.31
C SER A 7 -6.20 -0.48 2.87
N LEU A 8 -6.27 -0.57 4.20
CA LEU A 8 -6.79 -1.70 4.95
C LEU A 8 -8.08 -1.35 5.70
N GLU A 9 -8.91 -2.36 5.94
CA GLU A 9 -10.08 -2.25 6.81
C GLU A 9 -9.69 -1.98 8.27
N SER A 10 -10.63 -1.32 8.98
CA SER A 10 -10.46 -1.05 10.40
C SER A 10 -10.48 -2.38 11.17
N GLY A 11 -9.38 -2.68 11.85
CA GLY A 11 -9.20 -3.95 12.57
C GLY A 11 -8.56 -5.07 11.74
N ALA A 12 -8.12 -4.78 10.51
CA ALA A 12 -7.32 -5.68 9.69
C ALA A 12 -6.08 -6.20 10.43
N ASP A 13 -5.72 -7.46 10.18
CA ASP A 13 -4.47 -8.00 10.69
C ASP A 13 -3.30 -7.49 9.86
N TYR A 14 -2.67 -6.44 10.37
CA TYR A 14 -1.57 -5.75 9.70
C TYR A 14 -0.39 -6.68 9.38
N GLU A 15 -0.04 -7.56 10.33
CA GLU A 15 1.12 -8.44 10.16
C GLU A 15 0.80 -9.56 9.17
N ALA A 16 -0.41 -10.13 9.23
CA ALA A 16 -0.87 -11.10 8.25
C ALA A 16 -0.91 -10.49 6.83
N THR A 17 -1.34 -9.23 6.72
CA THR A 17 -1.39 -8.53 5.43
C THR A 17 0.00 -8.29 4.86
N LYS A 18 0.97 -7.87 5.68
CA LYS A 18 2.37 -7.73 5.24
C LYS A 18 2.93 -9.04 4.72
N GLN A 19 2.73 -10.13 5.46
CA GLN A 19 3.18 -11.46 5.04
C GLN A 19 2.53 -11.90 3.73
N ALA A 20 1.24 -11.63 3.53
CA ALA A 20 0.55 -11.95 2.29
C ALA A 20 1.14 -11.19 1.09
N ILE A 21 1.45 -9.90 1.26
CA ILE A 21 2.07 -9.05 0.23
C ILE A 21 3.48 -9.56 -0.11
N GLU A 22 4.30 -9.85 0.91
CA GLU A 22 5.67 -10.35 0.74
C GLU A 22 5.71 -11.71 0.05
N LYS A 23 4.78 -12.62 0.40
CA LYS A 23 4.65 -13.94 -0.23
C LYS A 23 4.36 -13.86 -1.73
N GLN A 24 3.74 -12.77 -2.19
CA GLN A 24 3.45 -12.51 -3.60
C GLN A 24 4.60 -11.79 -4.33
N GLY A 25 5.70 -11.51 -3.62
CA GLY A 25 6.84 -10.77 -4.14
C GLY A 25 6.64 -9.25 -4.14
N GLY A 26 5.72 -8.72 -3.33
CA GLY A 26 5.69 -7.30 -2.98
C GLY A 26 6.72 -7.00 -1.90
N VAL A 27 7.22 -5.77 -1.86
CA VAL A 27 8.17 -5.31 -0.83
C VAL A 27 7.51 -4.18 -0.05
N ILE A 28 7.45 -4.30 1.28
CA ILE A 28 6.96 -3.20 2.12
C ILE A 28 8.04 -2.12 2.18
N VAL A 29 7.72 -0.89 1.76
CA VAL A 29 8.68 0.22 1.72
C VAL A 29 8.38 1.31 2.74
N ASP A 30 7.12 1.44 3.17
CA ASP A 30 6.74 2.30 4.29
C ASP A 30 5.48 1.76 4.98
N ASP A 31 5.54 1.61 6.29
CA ASP A 31 4.43 1.22 7.15
C ASP A 31 4.12 2.26 8.25
N SER A 32 4.68 3.47 8.11
CA SER A 32 4.53 4.53 9.10
C SER A 32 3.07 4.98 9.27
N ALA A 33 2.27 4.85 8.22
CA ALA A 33 0.85 5.16 8.20
C ALA A 33 -0.07 4.01 8.65
N ARG A 34 0.47 3.00 9.35
CA ARG A 34 -0.31 1.88 9.92
C ARG A 34 -1.53 2.32 10.72
N ILE A 35 -1.43 3.41 11.47
CA ILE A 35 -2.55 3.91 12.30
C ILE A 35 -3.74 4.37 11.45
N LEU A 36 -3.51 4.72 10.19
CA LEU A 36 -4.52 5.06 9.20
C LEU A 36 -4.93 3.86 8.35
N GLY A 37 -4.43 2.66 8.66
CA GLY A 37 -4.66 1.46 7.86
C GLY A 37 -3.93 1.49 6.52
N MET A 38 -2.82 2.23 6.39
CA MET A 38 -2.11 2.34 5.11
C MET A 38 -0.74 1.66 5.14
N ILE A 39 -0.37 1.06 4.01
CA ILE A 39 0.95 0.47 3.76
C ILE A 39 1.42 0.90 2.37
N THR A 40 2.65 1.35 2.26
CA THR A 40 3.29 1.58 0.96
C THR A 40 4.10 0.37 0.57
N VAL A 41 3.85 -0.14 -0.63
CA VAL A 41 4.46 -1.36 -1.17
C VAL A 41 5.07 -1.10 -2.53
N GLU A 42 6.22 -1.69 -2.79
CA GLU A 42 6.84 -1.71 -4.12
C GLU A 42 6.55 -3.07 -4.78
N THR A 43 5.89 -3.05 -5.94
CA THR A 43 5.54 -4.25 -6.71
C THR A 43 5.25 -3.91 -8.17
N SER A 44 4.86 -4.88 -9.01
CA SER A 44 4.43 -4.63 -10.40
C SER A 44 2.93 -4.34 -10.48
N ASP A 45 2.47 -3.59 -11.48
CA ASP A 45 1.05 -3.23 -11.64
C ASP A 45 0.10 -4.44 -11.66
N GLU A 46 0.51 -5.54 -12.31
CA GLU A 46 -0.23 -6.81 -12.34
C GLU A 46 -0.42 -7.40 -10.94
N ARG A 47 0.61 -7.33 -10.10
CA ARG A 47 0.57 -7.84 -8.72
C ARG A 47 -0.25 -6.92 -7.83
N ALA A 48 -0.04 -5.60 -7.93
CA ALA A 48 -0.80 -4.60 -7.19
C ALA A 48 -2.31 -4.78 -7.41
N SER A 49 -2.73 -5.00 -8.66
CA SER A 49 -4.12 -5.29 -9.01
C SER A 49 -4.64 -6.61 -8.42
N SER A 50 -3.75 -7.58 -8.20
CA SER A 50 -4.09 -8.88 -7.62
C SER A 50 -4.14 -8.87 -6.09
N LEU A 51 -3.46 -7.94 -5.41
CA LEU A 51 -3.39 -7.87 -3.94
C LEU A 51 -4.77 -7.81 -3.29
N LYS A 52 -5.69 -7.02 -3.85
CA LYS A 52 -7.06 -6.89 -3.34
C LYS A 52 -7.87 -8.19 -3.39
N SER A 53 -7.54 -9.12 -4.29
CA SER A 53 -8.23 -10.41 -4.38
C SER A 53 -7.66 -11.46 -3.42
N LEU A 54 -6.54 -11.17 -2.77
CA LEU A 54 -5.78 -12.13 -1.95
C LEU A 54 -5.99 -11.92 -0.45
N ASN A 55 -6.45 -10.76 -0.06
CA ASN A 55 -6.74 -10.43 1.32
C ASN A 55 -7.98 -9.55 1.37
N ASP A 56 -9.04 -10.07 2.00
CA ASP A 56 -10.31 -9.37 2.19
C ASP A 56 -10.14 -8.08 3.01
N ASP A 57 -9.08 -7.99 3.81
CA ASP A 57 -8.76 -6.79 4.60
C ASP A 57 -8.33 -5.60 3.71
N ILE A 58 -7.99 -5.80 2.43
CA ILE A 58 -7.53 -4.72 1.53
C ILE A 58 -8.72 -4.02 0.86
N ILE A 59 -8.95 -2.76 1.22
CA ILE A 59 -9.99 -1.92 0.64
C ILE A 59 -9.57 -1.39 -0.73
N SER A 60 -8.34 -0.88 -0.84
CA SER A 60 -7.84 -0.25 -2.07
C SER A 60 -6.35 -0.46 -2.27
N VAL A 61 -5.94 -0.42 -3.54
CA VAL A 61 -4.54 -0.39 -3.97
C VAL A 61 -4.43 0.71 -5.01
N GLU A 62 -3.65 1.74 -4.72
CA GLU A 62 -3.53 2.93 -5.57
C GLU A 62 -2.05 3.24 -5.81
N PRO A 63 -1.66 3.77 -6.98
CA PRO A 63 -0.28 4.17 -7.21
C PRO A 63 0.12 5.30 -6.26
N ASP A 64 1.31 5.20 -5.67
CA ASP A 64 1.90 6.26 -4.87
C ASP A 64 2.26 7.44 -5.79
N LYS A 65 1.61 8.58 -5.56
CA LYS A 65 1.74 9.78 -6.40
C LYS A 65 2.54 10.84 -5.66
N GLU A 66 3.59 11.33 -6.28
CA GLU A 66 4.31 12.49 -5.77
C GLU A 66 3.43 13.75 -5.85
N VAL A 67 3.21 14.38 -4.70
CA VAL A 67 2.54 15.67 -4.62
C VAL A 67 3.60 16.77 -4.56
N SER A 68 3.64 17.60 -5.60
CA SER A 68 4.50 18.79 -5.62
C SER A 68 3.81 19.96 -4.94
N ILE A 69 4.28 20.36 -3.76
CA ILE A 69 3.81 21.56 -3.08
C ILE A 69 4.61 22.76 -3.62
N GLN A 70 4.02 23.52 -4.55
CA GLN A 70 4.57 24.82 -4.90
C GLN A 70 4.20 25.81 -3.79
N VAL A 71 5.18 26.15 -2.95
CA VAL A 71 5.03 27.27 -2.02
C VAL A 71 4.88 28.52 -2.89
N ALA A 72 3.67 29.08 -2.93
CA ALA A 72 3.47 30.41 -3.50
C ALA A 72 4.29 31.38 -2.64
N ALA A 73 5.41 31.86 -3.19
CA ALA A 73 6.21 32.89 -2.54
C ALA A 73 5.31 34.11 -2.32
N ALA A 74 5.14 34.49 -1.05
CA ALA A 74 4.38 35.65 -0.61
C ALA A 74 5.14 36.96 -0.84
#